data_AF-A0A0M9YKL9-F1
#
_entry.id   AF-A0A0M9YKL9-F1
#
_cell.length_a   1.000
_cell.length_b   1.000
_cell.length_c   1.000
_cell.angle_alpha   90.00
_cell.angle_beta   90.00
_cell.angle_gamma   90.00
#
_symmetry.space_group_name_H-M   'P 1'
#
loop_
_entity.id
_entity.type
_entity.pdbx_description
1 polymer ?
#
loop_
_entity_poly.entity_id
_entity_poly.type
_entity_poly.pdbx_seq_one_letter_code
_entity_poly.pdbx_strand_id
1 'polypeptide(L)' 'MSDPSILRQNAIDMVNLTSRRLDLITGYPDGTSRSVPGDVAAGVLTAQSNLAIATALIAVADAIRATAAEPQP' A
#
# COMPACT_ATOMS: atom_id res chain seq x y z
N MET A 1 -16.23 4.96 -19.60
CA MET A 1 -15.95 5.37 -18.21
C MET A 1 -15.48 4.14 -17.46
N SER A 2 -14.31 4.17 -16.82
CA SER A 2 -13.82 3.04 -16.02
C SER A 2 -14.64 2.91 -14.74
N ASP A 3 -15.00 1.69 -14.36
CA ASP A 3 -15.75 1.41 -13.12
C ASP A 3 -14.90 1.83 -11.89
N PRO A 4 -15.41 2.71 -11.00
CA PRO A 4 -14.69 3.14 -9.79
C PRO A 4 -14.26 1.98 -8.88
N SER A 5 -14.99 0.87 -8.87
CA SER A 5 -14.64 -0.32 -8.08
C SER A 5 -13.37 -1.01 -8.60
N ILE A 6 -13.21 -1.07 -9.93
CA ILE A 6 -12.03 -1.63 -10.60
C ILE A 6 -10.80 -0.76 -10.30
N LEU A 7 -10.95 0.57 -10.32
CA LEU A 7 -9.87 1.50 -10.01
C LEU A 7 -9.42 1.37 -8.55
N ARG A 8 -10.36 1.22 -7.62
CA ARG A 8 -10.05 0.97 -6.21
C ARG A 8 -9.31 -0.35 -6.02
N GLN A 9 -9.79 -1.43 -6.63
CA GLN A 9 -9.15 -2.74 -6.51
C GLN A 9 -7.73 -2.72 -7.07
N ASN A 10 -7.53 -2.07 -8.23
CA ASN A 10 -6.21 -1.90 -8.82
C ASN A 10 -5.25 -1.16 -7.88
N ALA A 11 -5.71 -0.10 -7.22
CA ALA A 11 -4.90 0.64 -6.24
C ALA A 11 -4.46 -0.26 -5.07
N ILE A 12 -5.37 -1.07 -4.53
CA ILE A 12 -5.06 -2.04 -3.47
C ILE A 12 -4.05 -3.08 -3.96
N ASP A 13 -4.24 -3.62 -5.16
CA ASP A 13 -3.33 -4.63 -5.73
C ASP A 13 -1.92 -4.07 -5.93
N MET A 14 -1.82 -2.82 -6.40
CA MET A 14 -0.54 -2.12 -6.57
C MET A 14 0.15 -1.84 -5.23
N VAL A 15 -0.59 -1.45 -4.20
CA VAL A 15 -0.07 -1.28 -2.84
C VAL A 15 0.51 -2.60 -2.32
N ASN A 16 -0.28 -3.67 -2.41
CA ASN A 16 0.11 -5.00 -1.94
C ASN A 16 1.32 -5.55 -2.71
N LEU A 17 1.35 -5.37 -4.03
CA LEU A 17 2.48 -5.77 -4.86
C LEU A 17 3.75 -5.01 -4.50
N THR A 18 3.63 -3.70 -4.26
CA THR A 18 4.78 -2.85 -3.89
C THR A 18 5.31 -3.24 -2.52
N SER A 19 4.44 -3.49 -1.53
CA SER A 19 4.85 -3.97 -0.19
C SER A 19 5.70 -5.23 -0.31
N ARG A 20 5.17 -6.25 -1.00
CA ARG A 20 5.88 -7.53 -1.18
C ARG A 20 7.23 -7.35 -1.88
N ARG A 21 7.31 -6.45 -2.86
CA ARG A 21 8.58 -6.16 -3.56
C ARG A 21 9.60 -5.47 -2.66
N LEU A 22 9.17 -4.58 -1.78
CA LEU A 22 10.05 -3.94 -0.80
C LEU A 22 10.57 -4.95 0.23
N ASP A 23 9.72 -5.88 0.69
CA ASP A 23 10.12 -6.93 1.64
C ASP A 23 11.25 -7.81 1.08
N LEU A 24 11.22 -8.11 -0.22
CA LEU A 24 12.27 -8.88 -0.92
C LEU A 24 13.62 -8.15 -1.01
N ILE A 25 13.67 -6.83 -0.77
CA ILE A 25 14.93 -6.08 -0.71
C ILE A 25 15.61 -6.31 0.64
N THR A 26 14.83 -6.33 1.71
CA THR A 26 15.30 -6.40 3.10
C THR A 26 15.33 -7.81 3.69
N GLY A 27 14.71 -8.78 3.02
CA GLY A 27 14.62 -10.16 3.49
C GLY A 27 14.67 -11.18 2.36
N TYR A 28 15.16 -12.37 2.67
CA TYR A 28 15.10 -13.53 1.80
C TYR A 28 13.72 -14.21 1.90
N PRO A 29 13.35 -15.03 0.91
CA PRO A 29 12.08 -15.77 0.93
C PRO A 29 11.91 -16.74 2.11
N ASP A 30 13.01 -17.13 2.76
CA ASP A 30 13.01 -18.00 3.95
C ASP A 30 12.78 -17.23 5.27
N GLY A 31 12.55 -15.91 5.20
CA GLY A 31 12.34 -15.05 6.36
C GLY A 31 13.62 -14.53 7.01
N THR A 32 14.80 -14.88 6.50
CA THR A 32 16.05 -14.32 7.01
C THR A 32 16.25 -12.88 6.53
N SER A 33 16.72 -11.99 7.42
CA SER A 33 16.99 -10.60 7.05
C SER A 33 18.28 -10.50 6.24
N ARG A 34 18.25 -9.68 5.19
CA ARG A 34 19.40 -9.41 4.35
C ARG A 34 20.17 -8.22 4.91
N SER A 35 21.51 -8.29 4.87
CA SER A 35 22.32 -7.09 5.08
C SER A 35 22.13 -6.14 3.90
N VAL A 36 21.55 -4.97 4.17
CA VAL A 36 21.23 -3.96 3.17
C VAL A 36 22.10 -2.72 3.43
N PRO A 37 22.78 -2.16 2.40
CA PRO A 37 23.51 -0.90 2.52
C PRO A 37 22.62 0.23 3.06
N GLY A 38 23.19 1.14 3.85
CA GLY A 38 22.41 2.16 4.57
C GLY A 38 21.60 3.10 3.67
N ASP A 39 22.14 3.43 2.49
CA ASP A 39 21.45 4.21 1.44
C ASP A 39 20.23 3.46 0.88
N VAL A 40 20.37 2.15 0.63
CA VAL A 40 19.26 1.29 0.19
C VAL A 40 18.22 1.15 1.30
N ALA A 41 18.63 0.97 2.56
CA ALA A 41 17.73 0.87 3.70
C ALA A 41 16.91 2.17 3.90
N ALA A 42 17.53 3.33 3.77
CA ALA A 42 16.84 4.62 3.82
C ALA A 42 15.82 4.77 2.66
N GLY A 43 16.18 4.31 1.46
CA GLY A 43 15.28 4.26 0.31
C GLY A 43 14.05 3.37 0.55
N VAL A 44 14.26 2.16 1.10
CA VAL A 44 13.17 1.23 1.45
C VAL A 44 12.27 1.84 2.52
N LEU A 45 12.82 2.44 3.58
CA LEU A 45 12.05 3.07 4.64
C LEU A 45 11.19 4.22 4.12
N THR A 46 11.73 5.03 3.21
CA THR A 46 10.99 6.12 2.55
C THR A 46 9.85 5.55 1.71
N ALA A 47 10.11 4.49 0.94
CA ALA A 47 9.09 3.83 0.13
C ALA A 47 7.97 3.21 0.99
N GLN A 48 8.32 2.55 2.10
CA GLN A 48 7.36 2.01 3.06
C GLN A 48 6.51 3.11 3.71
N SER A 49 7.12 4.24 4.06
CA SER A 49 6.39 5.41 4.60
C SER A 49 5.36 5.94 3.60
N ASN A 50 5.74 6.10 2.33
CA ASN A 50 4.83 6.51 1.27
C ASN A 50 3.71 5.50 1.03
N LEU A 51 4.00 4.19 1.16
CA LEU A 51 3.03 3.13 1.02
C LEU A 51 1.98 3.12 2.15
N ALA A 52 2.41 3.42 3.38
CA ALA A 52 1.51 3.59 4.52
C ALA A 52 0.54 4.77 4.28
N ILE A 53 1.04 5.89 3.74
CA ILE A 53 0.21 7.04 3.36
C ILE A 53 -0.80 6.65 2.28
N ALA A 54 -0.37 5.95 1.22
CA ALA A 54 -1.27 5.50 0.16
C ALA A 54 -2.39 4.60 0.70
N THR A 55 -2.05 3.66 1.60
CA THR A 55 -3.02 2.78 2.27
C THR A 55 -4.02 3.59 3.10
N ALA A 56 -3.55 4.59 3.85
CA ALA A 56 -4.42 5.46 4.64
C ALA A 56 -5.39 6.27 3.76
N LEU A 57 -4.93 6.78 2.61
CA LEU A 57 -5.79 7.50 1.67
C LEU A 57 -6.88 6.60 1.07
N ILE A 58 -6.56 5.34 0.76
CA ILE A 58 -7.55 4.36 0.29
C ILE A 58 -8.61 4.13 1.39
N ALA A 59 -8.19 3.94 2.65
CA ALA A 59 -9.10 3.74 3.77
C ALA A 59 -10.01 4.95 4.01
N VAL A 60 -9.48 6.17 3.92
CA VAL A 60 -10.28 7.40 4.02
C VAL A 60 -11.31 7.49 2.88
N ALA A 61 -10.89 7.19 1.64
CA ALA A 61 -11.81 7.19 0.50
C ALA A 61 -12.93 6.14 0.64
N ASP A 62 -12.64 4.99 1.25
CA ASP A 62 -13.63 3.96 1.56
C ASP A 62 -14.61 4.40 2.63
N ALA A 63 -14.13 5.03 3.70
CA ALA A 63 -14.99 5.58 4.74
C ALA A 63 -15.95 6.64 4.18
N ILE A 64 -15.45 7.57 3.35
CA ILE A 64 -16.28 8.58 2.69
C ILE A 64 -17.37 7.92 1.82
N ARG A 65 -17.02 6.91 1.02
CA ARG A 65 -18.00 6.17 0.21
C ARG A 65 -19.05 5.46 1.05
N ALA A 66 -18.65 4.84 2.17
CA ALA A 66 -19.58 4.17 3.08
C ALA A 66 -20.59 5.17 3.68
N THR A 67 -20.12 6.33 4.14
CA THR A 67 -21.01 7.39 4.68
C THR A 67 -21.97 7.95 3.63
N ALA A 68 -21.58 8.00 2.35
CA ALA A 68 -22.45 8.44 1.27
C ALA A 68 -23.50 7.38 0.85
N ALA A 69 -23.26 6.11 1.18
CA ALA A 69 -24.15 5.00 0.85
C ALA A 69 -25.16 4.68 1.97
N GLU A 70 -24.97 5.19 3.18
CA GLU A 70 -25.94 5.12 4.26
C GLU A 70 -27.08 6.14 3.99
N PRO A 71 -28.35 5.69 3.88
CA PRO A 71 -29.47 6.62 3.79
C PRO A 71 -29.58 7.40 5.09
N GLN A 72 -29.61 8.73 5.01
CA GLN A 72 -29.93 9.56 6.18
C GLN A 72 -31.35 9.23 6.68
N PRO A 73 -31.58 9.17 8.01
CA PRO A 73 -32.91 8.99 8.57
C PRO A 73 -33.85 10.15 8.24
#